data_AF-A0A831TK94-F1
#
_entry.id   AF-A0A831TK94-F1
#
_cell.length_a   1.000
_cell.length_b   1.000
_cell.length_c   1.000
_cell.angle_alpha   90.00
_cell.angle_beta   90.00
_cell.angle_gamma   90.00
#
_symmetry.space_group_name_H-M   'P 1'
#
loop_
_entity.id
_entity.type
_entity.pdbx_description
1 polymer ?
#
loop_
_entity_poly.entity_id
_entity_poly.type
_entity_poly.pdbx_seq_one_letter_code
_entity_poly.pdbx_strand_id
1 'polypeptide(L)'
;METQMKWGSMYALLEDGDQLEQSIIQLGEYLLTPGDRITRIGKKKRSMFEMQDGYYLVYQGLCDLTLLFTSEPTGCDGKPWYYGFKYIDATTLLIGSHKGCCDIKVDELVFAT
;
A
#
# COMPACT_ATOMS: atom_id res chain seq x y z
N MET A 1 -12.86 7.73 -5.34
CA MET A 1 -11.60 7.62 -4.56
C MET A 1 -10.68 8.74 -4.95
N GLU A 2 -10.19 9.49 -3.96
CA GLU A 2 -9.20 10.55 -4.15
C GLU A 2 -7.81 10.09 -3.68
N THR A 3 -6.78 10.32 -4.49
CA THR A 3 -5.38 10.10 -4.08
C THR A 3 -4.71 11.41 -3.70
N GLN A 4 -4.07 11.46 -2.52
CA GLN A 4 -3.32 12.60 -2.04
C GLN A 4 -1.86 12.25 -1.75
N MET A 5 -0.93 13.11 -2.17
CA MET A 5 0.49 12.97 -1.86
C MET A 5 0.79 13.74 -0.57
N LYS A 6 0.91 13.03 0.56
CA LYS A 6 1.22 13.63 1.87
C LYS A 6 2.38 12.91 2.52
N TRP A 7 3.14 13.62 3.35
CA TRP A 7 4.21 13.07 4.21
C TRP A 7 5.22 12.12 3.51
N GLY A 8 5.46 12.33 2.21
CA GLY A 8 6.39 11.52 1.42
C GLY A 8 5.81 10.21 0.85
N SER A 9 4.49 10.00 0.96
CA SER A 9 3.80 8.81 0.46
C SER A 9 2.54 9.18 -0.35
N MET A 10 1.96 8.18 -1.01
CA MET A 10 0.66 8.26 -1.67
C MET A 10 -0.41 7.71 -0.72
N TYR A 11 -1.35 8.56 -0.37
CA TYR A 11 -2.53 8.19 0.40
C TYR A 11 -3.76 8.15 -0.48
N ALA A 12 -4.71 7.31 -0.13
CA ALA A 12 -6.02 7.22 -0.74
C ALA A 12 -7.10 7.49 0.32
N LEU A 13 -8.08 8.28 -0.07
CA LEU A 13 -9.30 8.54 0.67
C LEU A 13 -10.46 7.96 -0.13
N LEU A 14 -11.23 7.09 0.51
CA LEU A 14 -12.46 6.58 -0.05
C LEU A 14 -13.55 7.65 0.06
N GLU A 15 -14.28 7.85 -1.03
CA GLU A 15 -15.43 8.73 -1.18
C GLU A 15 -16.73 7.92 -1.16
N ASP A 16 -17.85 8.61 -1.05
CA ASP A 16 -19.16 7.96 -1.06
C ASP A 16 -19.39 7.21 -2.38
N GLY A 17 -19.62 5.90 -2.28
CA GLY A 17 -19.85 5.02 -3.43
C GLY A 17 -18.61 4.22 -3.87
N ASP A 18 -17.42 4.54 -3.36
CA ASP A 18 -16.25 3.69 -3.56
C ASP A 18 -16.45 2.32 -2.89
N GLN A 19 -15.97 1.27 -3.54
CA GLN A 19 -16.03 -0.08 -3.02
C GLN A 19 -14.63 -0.61 -2.73
N LEU A 20 -14.36 -0.87 -1.45
CA LEU A 20 -13.18 -1.61 -1.03
C LEU A 20 -13.44 -3.10 -1.19
N GLU A 21 -12.84 -3.71 -2.21
CA GLU A 21 -12.93 -5.14 -2.44
C GLU A 21 -11.86 -5.88 -1.62
N GLN A 22 -12.29 -6.77 -0.72
CA GLN A 22 -11.40 -7.57 0.12
C GLN A 22 -10.81 -8.77 -0.64
N SER A 23 -10.15 -8.52 -1.76
CA SER A 23 -9.61 -9.54 -2.66
C SER A 23 -8.21 -9.98 -2.24
N ILE A 24 -7.92 -11.27 -2.43
CA ILE A 24 -6.55 -11.80 -2.37
C ILE A 24 -5.82 -11.39 -3.65
N ILE A 25 -4.62 -10.82 -3.51
CA ILE A 25 -3.83 -10.30 -4.64
C ILE A 25 -2.48 -11.01 -4.72
N GLN A 26 -2.06 -11.36 -5.94
CA GLN A 26 -0.72 -11.85 -6.20
C GLN A 26 0.28 -10.67 -6.18
N LEU A 27 1.32 -10.78 -5.36
CA LEU A 27 2.43 -9.83 -5.27
C LEU A 27 3.76 -10.60 -5.30
N GLY A 28 4.45 -10.57 -6.43
CA GLY A 28 5.64 -11.39 -6.69
C GLY A 28 5.26 -12.86 -6.65
N GLU A 29 5.92 -13.63 -5.80
CA GLU A 29 5.61 -15.04 -5.51
C GLU A 29 4.62 -15.20 -4.33
N TYR A 30 4.14 -14.10 -3.75
CA TYR A 30 3.31 -14.10 -2.54
C TYR A 30 1.84 -13.84 -2.85
N LEU A 31 0.96 -14.42 -2.04
CA LEU A 31 -0.45 -14.04 -1.99
C LEU A 31 -0.66 -13.11 -0.80
N LEU A 32 -1.16 -11.91 -1.08
CA LEU A 32 -1.51 -10.92 -0.08
C LEU A 32 -3.00 -11.02 0.23
N THR A 33 -3.32 -11.32 1.49
CA THR A 33 -4.69 -11.50 2.01
C THR A 33 -5.06 -10.33 2.92
N PRO A 34 -6.30 -9.81 2.87
CA PRO A 34 -6.71 -8.74 3.79
C PRO A 34 -6.42 -9.10 5.25
N GLY A 35 -5.78 -8.18 5.98
CA GLY A 35 -5.27 -8.38 7.33
C GLY A 35 -3.77 -8.70 7.39
N ASP A 36 -3.14 -9.09 6.29
CA ASP A 36 -1.70 -9.33 6.25
C ASP A 36 -0.92 -8.07 6.60
N ARG A 37 0.10 -8.26 7.42
CA ARG A 37 0.97 -7.19 7.92
C ARG A 37 2.30 -7.25 7.20
N ILE A 38 2.70 -6.16 6.57
CA ILE A 38 3.97 -6.07 5.83
C ILE A 38 4.78 -4.88 6.31
N THR A 39 6.10 -5.06 6.39
CA THR A 39 7.04 -3.99 6.73
C THR A 39 7.81 -3.49 5.53
N ARG A 40 7.97 -4.34 4.49
CA ARG A 40 8.74 -3.98 3.29
C ARG A 40 8.22 -4.68 2.04
N ILE A 41 8.21 -3.94 0.93
CA ILE A 41 7.92 -4.41 -0.42
C ILE A 41 9.13 -4.08 -1.30
N GLY A 42 9.75 -5.09 -1.89
CA GLY A 42 10.93 -4.98 -2.73
C GLY A 42 12.26 -5.00 -1.98
N LYS A 43 13.31 -5.42 -2.68
CA LYS A 43 14.65 -5.62 -2.12
C LYS A 43 15.62 -4.47 -2.40
N LYS A 44 15.52 -3.86 -3.59
CA LYS A 44 16.48 -2.83 -4.02
C LYS A 44 16.05 -1.46 -3.51
N LYS A 45 16.96 -0.76 -2.82
CA LYS A 45 16.72 0.58 -2.22
C LYS A 45 16.01 1.59 -3.11
N ARG A 46 16.26 1.59 -4.42
CA ARG A 46 15.68 2.54 -5.38
C ARG A 46 14.26 2.19 -5.86
N SER A 47 13.79 0.98 -5.58
CA SER A 47 12.52 0.43 -6.09
C SER A 47 11.84 -0.42 -5.01
N MET A 48 11.98 0.01 -3.76
CA MET A 48 11.36 -0.62 -2.60
C MET A 48 10.55 0.41 -1.82
N PHE A 49 9.60 -0.09 -1.03
CA PHE A 49 8.93 0.65 0.03
C PHE A 49 9.18 -0.06 1.35
N GLU A 50 9.54 0.68 2.39
CA GLU A 50 9.88 0.14 3.71
C GLU A 50 9.32 1.05 4.80
N MET A 51 8.64 0.43 5.77
CA MET A 51 8.16 1.09 6.98
C MET A 51 9.33 1.31 7.95
N GLN A 52 9.21 2.33 8.80
CA GLN A 52 10.14 2.52 9.89
C GLN A 52 10.02 1.38 10.92
N ASP A 53 11.11 1.10 11.64
CA ASP A 53 11.14 0.10 12.70
C ASP A 53 9.98 0.31 13.70
N GLY A 54 9.28 -0.78 14.01
CA GLY A 54 8.11 -0.77 14.90
C GLY A 54 6.77 -0.44 14.21
N TYR A 55 6.78 -0.17 12.90
CA TYR A 55 5.56 0.07 12.12
C TYR A 55 5.38 -0.95 11.00
N TYR A 56 4.13 -1.15 10.59
CA TYR A 56 3.75 -2.03 9.49
C TYR A 56 2.54 -1.47 8.74
N LEU A 57 2.37 -1.93 7.51
CA LEU A 57 1.16 -1.76 6.71
C LEU A 57 0.27 -2.99 6.88
N VAL A 58 -1.03 -2.79 7.03
CA VAL A 58 -2.04 -3.85 7.05
C VAL A 58 -2.82 -3.77 5.75
N TYR A 59 -2.79 -4.82 4.94
CA TYR A 59 -3.54 -4.85 3.68
C TYR A 59 -5.05 -4.88 3.95
N GLN A 60 -5.80 -4.00 3.29
CA GLN A 60 -7.24 -3.87 3.49
C GLN A 60 -8.05 -4.35 2.28
N GLY A 61 -7.48 -4.26 1.08
CA GLY A 61 -8.15 -4.64 -0.15
C GLY A 61 -7.77 -3.75 -1.34
N LEU A 62 -8.56 -3.84 -2.39
CA LEU A 62 -8.39 -3.15 -3.66
C LEU A 62 -9.55 -2.16 -3.91
N CYS A 63 -9.26 -0.98 -4.45
CA CYS A 63 -10.24 -0.05 -5.01
C CYS A 63 -9.68 0.57 -6.30
N ASP A 64 -10.39 0.46 -7.42
CA ASP A 64 -9.99 1.01 -8.74
C ASP A 64 -8.50 0.80 -9.08
N LEU A 65 -8.03 -0.45 -8.96
CA LEU A 65 -6.64 -0.86 -9.18
C LEU A 65 -5.64 -0.28 -8.17
N THR A 66 -6.09 0.07 -6.97
CA THR A 66 -5.23 0.62 -5.91
C THR A 66 -5.29 -0.31 -4.72
N LEU A 67 -4.16 -0.90 -4.36
CA LEU A 67 -4.01 -1.63 -3.12
C LEU A 67 -4.01 -0.64 -1.97
N LEU A 68 -4.91 -0.85 -1.02
CA LEU A 68 -5.10 0.01 0.13
C LEU A 68 -4.57 -0.67 1.38
N PHE A 69 -3.79 0.07 2.15
CA PHE A 69 -3.23 -0.39 3.41
C PHE A 69 -3.49 0.63 4.51
N THR A 70 -3.74 0.16 5.73
CA THR A 70 -3.69 1.03 6.92
C THR A 70 -2.34 0.89 7.61
N SER A 71 -1.92 1.91 8.36
CA SER A 71 -0.83 1.78 9.34
C SER A 71 -1.41 1.99 10.73
N GLU A 72 -1.10 1.09 11.67
CA GLU A 72 -1.52 1.27 13.05
C GLU A 72 -0.46 1.98 13.89
N PRO A 73 -0.87 2.86 14.84
CA PRO A 73 -2.26 3.28 15.07
C PRO A 73 -2.79 4.20 13.95
N THR A 74 -4.00 3.95 13.47
CA THR A 74 -4.67 4.72 12.42
C THR A 74 -4.97 6.16 12.89
N GLY A 75 -4.91 7.14 11.99
CA GLY A 75 -5.09 8.56 12.30
C GLY A 75 -6.36 8.91 13.09
N CYS A 76 -6.24 9.92 13.96
CA CYS A 76 -7.17 10.31 15.03
C CYS A 76 -8.60 10.74 14.63
N ASP A 77 -8.94 10.80 13.34
CA ASP A 77 -10.12 11.55 12.87
C ASP A 77 -11.30 10.64 12.46
N GLY A 78 -11.24 9.34 12.73
CA GLY A 78 -12.32 8.39 12.45
C GLY A 78 -12.54 8.04 10.97
N LYS A 79 -11.83 8.70 10.04
CA LYS A 79 -11.71 8.30 8.64
C LYS A 79 -10.31 7.73 8.37
N PRO A 80 -10.17 6.46 7.99
CA PRO A 80 -8.86 5.87 7.74
C PRO A 80 -8.21 6.51 6.51
N TRP A 81 -7.02 7.06 6.69
CA TRP A 81 -6.11 7.36 5.59
C TRP A 81 -5.45 6.06 5.15
N TYR A 82 -5.67 5.65 3.92
CA TYR A 82 -5.02 4.45 3.38
C TYR A 82 -3.72 4.83 2.70
N TYR A 83 -2.64 4.08 2.93
CA TYR A 83 -1.54 4.05 1.97
C TYR A 83 -2.06 3.40 0.69
N GLY A 84 -1.91 4.11 -0.42
CA GLY A 84 -2.34 3.64 -1.74
C GLY A 84 -1.12 3.22 -2.55
N PHE A 85 -1.20 2.05 -3.18
CA PHE A 85 -0.25 1.60 -4.19
C PHE A 85 -1.02 1.22 -5.44
N LYS A 86 -0.74 1.86 -6.58
CA LYS A 86 -1.37 1.48 -7.83
C LYS A 86 -0.83 0.11 -8.26
N TYR A 87 -1.73 -0.84 -8.46
CA TYR A 87 -1.44 -2.19 -8.89
C TYR A 87 -1.34 -2.23 -10.41
N ILE A 88 -0.11 -2.38 -10.92
CA ILE A 88 0.15 -2.45 -12.36
C ILE A 88 0.09 -3.91 -12.81
N ASP A 89 0.86 -4.75 -12.12
CA ASP A 89 0.88 -6.19 -12.28
C ASP A 89 1.42 -6.85 -11.00
N ALA A 90 1.46 -8.19 -10.96
CA ALA A 90 1.92 -8.94 -9.79
C ALA A 90 3.35 -8.54 -9.34
N THR A 91 4.21 -8.05 -10.23
CA THR A 91 5.62 -7.74 -9.94
C THR A 91 5.91 -6.24 -9.82
N THR A 92 4.92 -5.38 -10.10
CA THR A 92 5.10 -3.94 -10.17
C THR A 92 3.96 -3.19 -9.49
N LEU A 93 4.32 -2.38 -8.51
CA LEU A 93 3.44 -1.35 -7.93
C LEU A 93 3.96 0.03 -8.30
N LEU A 94 3.07 1.01 -8.29
CA LEU A 94 3.42 2.42 -8.48
C LEU A 94 3.03 3.20 -7.22
N ILE A 95 3.97 3.98 -6.70
CA ILE A 95 3.73 4.94 -5.63
C ILE A 95 4.09 6.36 -6.09
N GLY A 96 3.28 7.33 -5.67
CA GLY A 96 3.48 8.74 -5.95
C GLY A 96 3.96 9.52 -4.72
N SER A 97 4.70 10.60 -4.97
CA SER A 97 5.00 11.64 -3.97
C SER A 97 5.04 13.01 -4.66
N HIS A 98 5.17 14.07 -3.89
CA HIS A 98 5.37 15.43 -4.40
C HIS A 98 6.64 15.60 -5.27
N LYS A 99 7.53 14.60 -5.31
CA LYS A 99 8.74 14.58 -6.15
C LYS A 99 8.56 13.77 -7.45
N GLY A 100 7.37 13.24 -7.70
CA GLY A 100 7.07 12.34 -8.81
C GLY A 100 6.70 10.93 -8.34
N CYS A 101 6.51 10.03 -9.30
CA CYS A 101 6.15 8.64 -9.06
C CYS A 101 7.34 7.71 -9.27
N CYS A 102 7.34 6.58 -8.56
CA CYS A 102 8.33 5.54 -8.76
C CYS A 102 7.69 4.15 -8.75
N ASP A 103 8.29 3.27 -9.54
CA ASP A 103 7.94 1.86 -9.55
C ASP A 103 8.58 1.17 -8.35
N ILE A 104 7.79 0.37 -7.65
CA ILE A 104 8.24 -0.61 -6.68
C ILE A 104 8.25 -1.97 -7.38
N LYS A 105 9.39 -2.66 -7.29
CA LYS A 105 9.53 -4.01 -7.84
C LYS A 105 9.32 -5.01 -6.71
N VAL A 106 8.38 -5.92 -6.92
CA VAL A 106 7.94 -6.89 -5.91
C VAL A 106 8.77 -8.17 -6.05
N ASP A 107 10.08 -8.04 -5.80
CA ASP A 107 11.05 -9.15 -5.79
C ASP A 107 11.28 -9.74 -4.39
N GLU A 108 10.67 -9.14 -3.36
CA GLU A 108 10.70 -9.59 -1.97
C GLU A 108 9.51 -8.96 -1.22
N LEU A 109 8.86 -9.72 -0.33
CA LEU A 109 7.83 -9.21 0.57
C LEU A 109 8.18 -9.64 2.00
N VAL A 110 8.30 -8.66 2.91
CA VAL A 110 8.61 -8.92 4.32
C VAL A 110 7.36 -8.69 5.15
N PHE A 111 6.89 -9.75 5.80
CA PHE A 111 5.75 -9.70 6.70
C PHE A 111 6.21 -9.26 8.09
N ALA A 112 5.33 -8.54 8.81
CA ALA A 112 5.55 -8.22 10.21
C ALA A 112 5.33 -9.48 11.07
N THR A 113 6.18 -9.68 12.08
CA THR A 113 6.06 -10.75 13.09
C THR A 113 5.15 -10.35 14.24
#